data_AF-A0A6J0D0I4-F1
#
_entry.id   AF-A0A6J0D0I4-F1
#
_cell.length_a   1.000
_cell.length_b   1.000
_cell.length_c   1.000
_cell.angle_alpha   90.00
_cell.angle_beta   90.00
_cell.angle_gamma   90.00
#
_symmetry.space_group_name_H-M   'P 1'
#
loop_
_entity.id
_entity.type
_entity.pdbx_description
1 polymer ?
#
loop_
_entity_poly.entity_id
_entity_poly.type
_entity_poly.pdbx_seq_one_letter_code
_entity_poly.pdbx_strand_id
1 'polypeptide(L)'
;MRRSRSEVRTMESGTRMLLLLLAAVLSPTRTRAGSHSLRYFYTIVSRPGLGEPRFIIVGYVDDTQFVHYDSDAETPRMEPLAPWVEREGPEYWERETQKAKITQQTFRRNLRALSSYYNHSHEGSHTIQVISGCDVDSNGRLLRGYEQFAYDGRDYISLNQDLRTWTAVDRVAQIIRLELEQAGEAERYRAYLEGECIERLCRYLENGTTNLHAQPPQSFPIMTMVGAVLGAVVILGFIIGAVMMWKRKNT
;
A
#
# COMPACT_ATOMS: atom_id res chain seq x y z
N MET A 1 -49.48 30.16 24.97
CA MET A 1 -49.04 28.94 24.26
C MET A 1 -47.96 28.25 25.07
N ARG A 2 -48.29 27.16 25.77
CA ARG A 2 -47.34 26.31 26.50
C ARG A 2 -46.63 25.42 25.48
N ARG A 3 -45.31 25.57 25.35
CA ARG A 3 -44.48 24.59 24.63
C ARG A 3 -44.51 23.29 25.42
N SER A 4 -44.85 22.18 24.77
CA SER A 4 -45.04 20.89 25.42
C SER A 4 -43.73 20.38 26.00
N ARG A 5 -43.76 19.83 27.22
CA ARG A 5 -42.63 19.17 27.89
C ARG A 5 -42.08 17.97 27.07
N SER A 6 -42.86 17.48 26.09
CA SER A 6 -42.44 16.41 25.16
C SER A 6 -41.47 16.90 24.08
N GLU A 7 -41.61 18.13 23.58
CA GLU A 7 -40.75 18.68 22.51
C GLU A 7 -39.32 18.96 22.99
N VAL A 8 -39.18 19.37 24.26
CA VAL A 8 -37.87 19.61 24.88
C VAL A 8 -37.09 18.31 25.05
N ARG A 9 -37.79 17.20 25.37
CA ARG A 9 -37.18 15.88 25.61
C ARG A 9 -36.73 15.19 24.31
N THR A 10 -37.44 15.42 23.20
CA THR A 10 -37.04 14.94 21.86
C THR A 10 -35.85 15.71 21.30
N MET A 11 -35.70 16.99 21.63
CA MET A 11 -34.61 17.82 21.12
C MET A 11 -33.27 17.49 21.78
N GLU A 12 -33.22 17.16 23.08
CA GLU A 12 -31.99 16.72 23.76
C GLU A 12 -31.48 15.34 23.30
N SER A 13 -32.38 14.45 22.89
CA SER A 13 -32.03 13.11 22.40
C SER A 13 -31.37 13.14 21.01
N GLY A 14 -31.83 14.04 20.14
CA GLY A 14 -31.29 14.20 18.79
C GLY A 14 -29.87 14.77 18.78
N THR A 15 -29.57 15.74 19.65
CA THR A 15 -28.23 16.36 19.73
C THR A 15 -27.18 15.39 20.27
N ARG A 16 -27.54 14.54 21.25
CA ARG A 16 -26.63 13.51 21.78
C ARG A 16 -26.33 12.41 20.76
N MET A 17 -27.33 11.99 19.99
CA MET A 17 -27.15 10.99 18.94
C MET A 17 -26.32 11.52 17.77
N LEU A 18 -26.49 12.80 17.41
CA LEU A 18 -25.66 13.47 16.39
C LEU A 18 -24.21 13.67 16.86
N LEU A 19 -23.98 14.02 18.14
CA LEU A 19 -22.65 14.15 18.74
C LEU A 19 -21.91 12.79 18.80
N LEU A 20 -22.60 11.70 19.10
CA LEU A 20 -22.01 10.35 19.12
C LEU A 20 -21.65 9.85 17.71
N LEU A 21 -22.47 10.17 16.71
CA LEU A 21 -22.18 9.86 15.30
C LEU A 21 -20.99 10.68 14.76
N LEU A 22 -20.87 11.95 15.15
CA LEU A 22 -19.71 12.78 14.82
C LEU A 22 -18.41 12.30 15.49
N ALA A 23 -18.48 11.79 16.73
CA ALA A 23 -17.33 11.22 17.43
C ALA A 23 -16.84 9.89 16.81
N ALA A 24 -17.75 9.11 16.21
CA ALA A 24 -17.39 7.89 15.48
C ALA A 24 -16.70 8.19 14.12
N VAL A 25 -17.03 9.31 13.48
CA VAL A 25 -16.40 9.76 12.22
C VAL A 25 -15.04 10.45 12.46
N LEU A 26 -14.85 11.03 13.65
CA LEU A 26 -13.59 11.67 14.07
C LEU A 26 -12.67 10.74 14.87
N SER A 27 -13.04 9.49 15.10
CA SER A 27 -12.12 8.51 15.64
C SER A 27 -11.04 8.26 14.59
N PRO A 28 -9.77 8.64 14.82
CA PRO A 28 -8.71 8.22 13.93
C PRO A 28 -8.80 6.71 13.87
N THR A 29 -8.95 6.15 12.66
CA THR A 29 -8.61 4.74 12.46
C THR A 29 -7.25 4.58 13.09
N ARG A 30 -7.18 3.75 14.13
CA ARG A 30 -5.94 3.42 14.81
C ARG A 30 -5.07 2.71 13.78
N THR A 31 -4.40 3.46 12.92
CA THR A 31 -3.14 3.04 12.33
C THR A 31 -2.35 2.52 13.51
N ARG A 32 -1.86 1.29 13.37
CA ARG A 32 -1.13 0.61 14.44
C ARG A 32 0.07 1.49 14.76
N ALA A 33 -0.08 2.36 15.76
CA ALA A 33 0.90 3.37 16.08
C ALA A 33 2.17 2.62 16.48
N GLY A 34 3.18 2.66 15.61
CA GLY A 34 4.45 1.98 15.81
C GLY A 34 4.57 0.58 15.19
N SER A 35 3.99 0.29 14.03
CA SER A 35 4.46 -0.82 13.19
C SER A 35 4.57 -0.40 11.74
N HIS A 36 5.59 -0.90 11.04
CA HIS A 36 5.84 -0.57 9.65
C HIS A 36 6.03 -1.84 8.82
N SER A 37 5.88 -1.73 7.50
CA SER A 37 6.02 -2.85 6.57
C SER A 37 6.83 -2.46 5.34
N LEU A 38 7.61 -3.42 4.83
CA LEU A 38 8.25 -3.38 3.53
C LEU A 38 7.70 -4.53 2.70
N ARG A 39 7.10 -4.24 1.54
CA ARG A 39 6.53 -5.25 0.65
C ARG A 39 7.00 -5.04 -0.79
N TYR A 40 7.47 -6.11 -1.40
CA TYR A 40 7.69 -6.19 -2.83
C TYR A 40 6.63 -7.11 -3.44
N PHE A 41 6.04 -6.66 -4.54
CA PHE A 41 5.10 -7.42 -5.35
C PHE A 41 5.76 -7.67 -6.70
N TYR A 42 5.92 -8.93 -7.04
CA TYR A 42 6.47 -9.38 -8.31
C TYR A 42 5.32 -9.95 -9.12
N THR A 43 5.24 -9.61 -10.40
CA THR A 43 4.26 -10.18 -11.32
C THR A 43 4.94 -10.51 -12.63
N ILE A 44 4.79 -11.74 -13.11
CA ILE A 44 5.11 -12.10 -14.49
C ILE A 44 3.86 -12.60 -15.20
N VAL A 45 3.64 -12.14 -16.43
CA VAL A 45 2.48 -12.54 -17.25
C VAL A 45 3.00 -13.03 -18.60
N SER A 46 2.75 -14.31 -18.94
CA SER A 46 3.01 -14.82 -20.28
C SER A 46 2.04 -14.21 -21.27
N ARG A 47 2.50 -13.94 -22.50
CA ARG A 47 1.67 -13.30 -23.54
C ARG A 47 1.82 -14.06 -24.86
N PRO A 48 1.13 -15.21 -25.03
CA PRO A 48 1.21 -15.99 -26.26
C PRO A 48 0.98 -15.11 -27.49
N GLY A 49 1.89 -15.18 -28.46
CA GLY A 49 1.81 -14.40 -29.71
C GLY A 49 2.20 -12.92 -29.60
N LEU A 50 2.48 -12.39 -28.40
CA LEU A 50 2.86 -10.98 -28.18
C LEU A 50 4.31 -10.83 -27.68
N GLY A 51 5.12 -11.87 -27.87
CA GLY A 51 6.53 -11.90 -27.49
C GLY A 51 6.76 -12.44 -26.08
N GLU A 52 7.71 -11.82 -25.40
CA GLU A 52 8.21 -12.32 -24.12
C GLU A 52 7.29 -11.96 -22.94
N PRO A 53 7.25 -12.76 -21.86
CA PRO A 53 6.45 -12.43 -20.69
C PRO A 53 6.82 -11.07 -20.10
N ARG A 54 5.81 -10.27 -19.76
CA ARG A 54 6.01 -8.98 -19.06
C ARG A 54 6.27 -9.26 -17.59
N PHE A 55 7.31 -8.65 -17.03
CA PHE A 55 7.69 -8.77 -15.63
C PHE A 55 7.71 -7.39 -14.98
N ILE A 56 7.01 -7.28 -13.85
CA ILE A 56 6.85 -6.05 -13.09
C ILE A 56 7.25 -6.30 -11.64
N ILE A 57 7.95 -5.34 -11.04
CA ILE A 57 8.18 -5.27 -9.61
C ILE A 57 7.65 -3.93 -9.11
N VAL A 58 6.90 -3.93 -8.01
CA VAL A 58 6.59 -2.72 -7.24
C VAL A 58 6.98 -2.92 -5.79
N GLY A 59 7.57 -1.89 -5.18
CA GLY A 59 7.97 -1.90 -3.77
C GLY A 59 7.24 -0.83 -2.98
N TYR A 60 6.78 -1.18 -1.78
CA TYR A 60 6.05 -0.33 -0.86
C TYR A 60 6.71 -0.31 0.52
N VAL A 61 6.80 0.87 1.11
CA VAL A 61 6.95 1.05 2.56
C VAL A 61 5.60 1.53 3.08
N ASP A 62 4.98 0.73 3.94
CA ASP A 62 3.58 0.89 4.32
C ASP A 62 2.69 1.03 3.07
N ASP A 63 1.90 2.10 2.98
CA ASP A 63 1.02 2.37 1.83
C ASP A 63 1.70 3.24 0.75
N THR A 64 3.01 3.51 0.87
CA THR A 64 3.75 4.39 -0.04
C THR A 64 4.62 3.59 -1.00
N GLN A 65 4.26 3.60 -2.28
CA GLN A 65 5.11 3.03 -3.33
C GLN A 65 6.39 3.84 -3.46
N PHE A 66 7.53 3.17 -3.51
CA PHE A 66 8.84 3.83 -3.59
C PHE A 66 9.72 3.35 -4.72
N VAL A 67 9.44 2.18 -5.29
CA VAL A 67 10.17 1.67 -6.46
C VAL A 67 9.26 0.95 -7.45
N HIS A 68 9.72 0.93 -8.69
CA HIS A 68 9.08 0.23 -9.80
C HIS A 68 10.12 -0.31 -10.79
N TYR A 69 9.87 -1.50 -11.34
CA TYR A 69 10.60 -2.06 -12.48
C TYR A 69 9.56 -2.61 -13.46
N ASP A 70 9.73 -2.33 -14.75
CA ASP A 70 8.94 -2.91 -15.83
C ASP A 70 9.84 -3.40 -16.96
N SER A 71 9.72 -4.68 -17.31
CA SER A 71 10.49 -5.27 -18.39
C SER A 71 10.14 -4.74 -19.78
N ASP A 72 8.96 -4.13 -19.94
CA ASP A 72 8.51 -3.56 -21.21
C ASP A 72 9.00 -2.11 -21.43
N ALA A 73 9.66 -1.51 -20.43
CA ALA A 73 10.28 -0.20 -20.59
C ALA A 73 11.40 -0.25 -21.67
N GLU A 74 11.63 0.86 -22.37
CA GLU A 74 12.68 0.94 -23.41
C GLU A 74 14.08 0.62 -22.84
N THR A 75 14.35 1.05 -21.61
CA THR A 75 15.56 0.71 -20.85
C THR A 75 15.16 0.19 -19.46
N PRO A 76 14.89 -1.12 -19.30
CA PRO A 76 14.42 -1.68 -18.04
C PRO A 76 15.44 -1.48 -16.90
N ARG A 77 15.01 -0.76 -15.87
CA ARG A 77 15.77 -0.46 -14.65
C ARG A 77 14.84 -0.32 -13.45
N MET A 78 15.40 -0.44 -12.25
CA MET A 78 14.67 -0.12 -11.02
C MET A 78 14.59 1.40 -10.89
N GLU A 79 13.39 1.94 -10.82
CA GLU A 79 13.13 3.38 -10.79
C GLU A 79 12.64 3.84 -9.41
N PRO A 80 13.18 4.94 -8.88
CA PRO A 80 12.66 5.57 -7.67
C PRO A 80 11.30 6.22 -7.94
N LEU A 81 10.38 6.07 -7.01
CA LEU A 81 9.06 6.71 -7.02
C LEU A 81 8.77 7.53 -5.75
N ALA A 82 9.73 7.61 -4.82
CA ALA A 82 9.61 8.41 -3.61
C ALA A 82 10.88 9.25 -3.34
N PRO A 83 10.76 10.51 -2.89
CA PRO A 83 11.92 11.39 -2.69
C PRO A 83 12.98 10.87 -1.71
N TRP A 84 12.56 10.05 -0.74
CA TRP A 84 13.46 9.53 0.29
C TRP A 84 14.36 8.41 -0.22
N VAL A 85 14.00 7.72 -1.31
CA VAL A 85 14.86 6.68 -1.92
C VAL A 85 15.76 7.26 -3.00
N GLU A 86 15.45 8.42 -3.59
CA GLU A 86 16.28 9.08 -4.60
C GLU A 86 17.70 9.43 -4.10
N ARG A 87 17.89 9.50 -2.78
CA ARG A 87 19.20 9.72 -2.13
C ARG A 87 20.13 8.51 -2.21
N GLU A 88 19.61 7.33 -2.58
CA GLU A 88 20.44 6.16 -2.82
C GLU A 88 21.38 6.40 -4.01
N GLY A 89 22.65 5.99 -3.85
CA GLY A 89 23.67 6.20 -4.87
C GLY A 89 23.48 5.33 -6.13
N PRO A 90 24.21 5.63 -7.22
CA PRO A 90 24.11 4.88 -8.48
C PRO A 90 24.39 3.38 -8.31
N GLU A 91 25.31 3.00 -7.41
CA GLU A 91 25.64 1.60 -7.11
C GLU A 91 24.44 0.81 -6.55
N TYR A 92 23.60 1.47 -5.74
CA TYR A 92 22.37 0.85 -5.24
C TYR A 92 21.42 0.55 -6.40
N TRP A 93 21.18 1.52 -7.27
CA TRP A 93 20.26 1.38 -8.40
C TRP A 93 20.74 0.37 -9.45
N GLU A 94 22.05 0.32 -9.71
CA GLU A 94 22.64 -0.69 -10.58
C GLU A 94 22.45 -2.10 -10.00
N ARG A 95 22.72 -2.27 -8.70
CA ARG A 95 22.53 -3.54 -8.01
C ARG A 95 21.07 -3.98 -7.99
N GLU A 96 20.13 -3.10 -7.66
CA GLU A 96 18.70 -3.44 -7.64
C GLU A 96 18.17 -3.72 -9.05
N THR A 97 18.64 -3.00 -10.06
CA THR A 97 18.34 -3.30 -11.46
C THR A 97 18.86 -4.67 -11.88
N GLN A 98 20.08 -5.03 -11.49
CA GLN A 98 20.65 -6.33 -11.81
C GLN A 98 19.91 -7.47 -11.09
N LYS A 99 19.56 -7.29 -9.82
CA LYS A 99 18.70 -8.22 -9.07
C LYS A 99 17.36 -8.40 -9.78
N ALA A 100 16.70 -7.31 -10.20
CA ALA A 100 15.43 -7.37 -10.94
C ALA A 100 15.54 -8.17 -12.24
N LYS A 101 16.62 -7.97 -13.02
CA LYS A 101 16.89 -8.72 -14.26
C LYS A 101 17.11 -10.21 -14.01
N ILE A 102 17.82 -10.57 -12.94
CA ILE A 102 18.02 -11.97 -12.54
C ILE A 102 16.68 -12.61 -12.14
N THR A 103 15.91 -11.93 -11.28
CA THR A 103 14.59 -12.39 -10.86
C THR A 103 13.63 -12.57 -12.04
N GLN A 104 13.65 -11.65 -13.01
CA GLN A 104 12.89 -11.78 -14.26
C GLN A 104 13.19 -13.10 -14.98
N GLN A 105 14.47 -13.47 -15.12
CA GLN A 105 14.83 -14.73 -15.78
C GLN A 105 14.39 -15.95 -14.96
N THR A 106 14.46 -15.89 -13.63
CA THR A 106 13.94 -16.94 -12.76
C THR A 106 12.43 -17.11 -12.94
N PHE A 107 11.66 -16.02 -12.92
CA PHE A 107 10.20 -16.06 -13.12
C PHE A 107 9.83 -16.60 -14.50
N ARG A 108 10.60 -16.29 -15.55
CA ARG A 108 10.41 -16.88 -16.89
C ARG A 108 10.60 -18.39 -16.89
N ARG A 109 11.63 -18.91 -16.21
CA ARG A 109 11.84 -20.36 -16.08
C ARG A 109 10.69 -20.99 -15.30
N ASN A 110 10.24 -20.34 -14.22
CA ASN A 110 9.13 -20.81 -13.41
C ASN A 110 7.82 -20.89 -14.22
N LEU A 111 7.53 -19.90 -15.07
CA LEU A 111 6.37 -19.95 -15.99
C LEU A 111 6.43 -21.17 -16.91
N ARG A 112 7.60 -21.46 -17.49
CA ARG A 112 7.79 -22.63 -18.37
C ARG A 112 7.63 -23.94 -17.59
N ALA A 113 8.19 -24.02 -16.39
CA ALA A 113 8.07 -25.19 -15.53
C ALA A 113 6.61 -25.45 -15.11
N LEU A 114 5.88 -24.42 -14.66
CA LEU A 114 4.47 -24.55 -14.30
C LEU A 114 3.62 -24.93 -15.51
N SER A 115 3.85 -24.31 -16.67
CA SER A 115 3.17 -24.70 -17.91
C SER A 115 3.37 -26.17 -18.24
N SER A 116 4.59 -26.70 -18.04
CA SER A 116 4.89 -28.13 -18.20
C SER A 116 4.18 -28.99 -17.15
N TYR A 117 4.27 -28.65 -15.87
CA TYR A 117 3.67 -29.45 -14.78
C TYR A 117 2.14 -29.55 -14.89
N TYR A 118 1.49 -28.48 -15.34
CA TYR A 118 0.04 -28.43 -15.55
C TYR A 118 -0.42 -28.90 -16.92
N ASN A 119 0.51 -29.24 -17.83
CA ASN A 119 0.23 -29.57 -19.23
C ASN A 119 -0.62 -28.49 -19.92
N HIS A 120 -0.29 -27.22 -19.68
CA HIS A 120 -1.00 -26.10 -20.31
C HIS A 120 -0.75 -26.05 -21.81
N SER A 121 -1.78 -25.65 -22.57
CA SER A 121 -1.65 -25.36 -23.99
C SER A 121 -0.81 -24.09 -24.22
N HIS A 122 -0.08 -24.02 -25.33
CA HIS A 122 0.74 -22.86 -25.69
C HIS A 122 -0.05 -21.56 -25.93
N GLU A 123 -1.37 -21.63 -26.08
CA GLU A 123 -2.24 -20.50 -26.37
C GLU A 123 -2.74 -19.76 -25.11
N GLY A 124 -2.51 -20.33 -23.92
CA GLY A 124 -2.96 -19.77 -22.65
C GLY A 124 -1.99 -18.71 -22.09
N SER A 125 -2.55 -17.57 -21.65
CA SER A 125 -1.84 -16.59 -20.84
C SER A 125 -1.86 -17.03 -19.37
N HIS A 126 -0.70 -17.02 -18.73
CA HIS A 126 -0.51 -17.46 -17.35
C HIS A 126 0.25 -16.41 -16.55
N THR A 127 -0.05 -16.34 -15.26
CA THR A 127 0.45 -15.30 -14.36
C THR A 127 1.03 -15.91 -13.10
N ILE A 128 2.26 -15.52 -12.73
CA ILE A 128 2.81 -15.80 -11.40
C ILE A 128 2.91 -14.47 -10.66
N GLN A 129 2.42 -14.45 -9.43
CA GLN A 129 2.53 -13.30 -8.52
C GLN A 129 3.23 -13.72 -7.24
N VAL A 130 4.08 -12.85 -6.72
CA VAL A 130 4.77 -13.09 -5.45
C VAL A 130 4.67 -11.86 -4.56
N ILE A 131 4.36 -12.08 -3.29
CA ILE A 131 4.51 -11.10 -2.22
C ILE A 131 5.69 -11.53 -1.36
N SER A 132 6.70 -10.67 -1.28
CA SER A 132 7.85 -10.85 -0.39
C SER A 132 8.02 -9.62 0.49
N GLY A 133 8.36 -9.81 1.77
CA GLY A 133 8.59 -8.67 2.65
C GLY A 133 8.41 -8.95 4.13
N CYS A 134 8.47 -7.90 4.95
CA CYS A 134 8.47 -8.00 6.41
C CYS A 134 7.61 -6.89 7.04
N ASP A 135 6.99 -7.22 8.18
CA ASP A 135 6.39 -6.27 9.10
C ASP A 135 7.26 -6.19 10.36
N VAL A 136 7.50 -4.99 10.87
CA VAL A 136 8.30 -4.74 12.07
C VAL A 136 7.52 -3.94 13.11
N ASP A 137 7.85 -4.15 14.38
CA ASP A 137 7.33 -3.33 15.47
C ASP A 137 8.08 -1.99 15.59
N SER A 138 7.70 -1.18 16.58
CA SER A 138 8.28 0.14 16.83
C SER A 138 9.75 0.10 17.23
N ASN A 139 10.25 -1.08 17.61
CA ASN A 139 11.64 -1.31 18.00
C ASN A 139 12.45 -1.94 16.85
N GLY A 140 11.86 -2.05 15.65
CA GLY A 140 12.51 -2.67 14.49
C GLY A 140 12.60 -4.20 14.58
N ARG A 141 11.80 -4.85 15.44
CA ARG A 141 11.79 -6.32 15.56
C ARG A 141 10.79 -6.92 14.59
N LEU A 142 11.17 -8.04 13.96
CA LEU A 142 10.29 -8.77 13.04
C LEU A 142 9.01 -9.20 13.75
N LEU A 143 7.86 -8.77 13.22
CA LEU A 143 6.54 -9.26 13.58
C LEU A 143 6.10 -10.40 12.65
N ARG A 144 6.36 -10.25 11.36
CA ARG A 144 5.97 -11.23 10.35
C ARG A 144 6.81 -11.10 9.08
N GLY A 145 7.26 -12.24 8.54
CA GLY A 145 7.80 -12.33 7.18
C GLY A 145 6.77 -12.87 6.20
N TYR A 146 6.94 -12.53 4.92
CA TYR A 146 6.10 -12.94 3.82
C TYR A 146 6.97 -13.46 2.68
N GLU A 147 6.64 -14.65 2.19
CA GLU A 147 7.09 -15.18 0.91
C GLU A 147 5.95 -16.06 0.38
N GLN A 148 5.08 -15.47 -0.44
CA GLN A 148 3.82 -16.08 -0.86
C GLN A 148 3.68 -15.99 -2.37
N PHE A 149 3.40 -17.14 -3.00
CA PHE A 149 3.26 -17.25 -4.44
C PHE A 149 1.80 -17.54 -4.78
N ALA A 150 1.33 -16.90 -5.84
CA ALA A 150 0.05 -17.16 -6.48
C ALA A 150 0.27 -17.50 -7.96
N TYR A 151 -0.57 -18.37 -8.50
CA TYR A 151 -0.57 -18.78 -9.90
C TYR A 151 -1.97 -18.63 -10.48
N ASP A 152 -2.08 -17.94 -11.61
CA ASP A 152 -3.34 -17.59 -12.28
C ASP A 152 -4.40 -16.99 -11.34
N GLY A 153 -3.93 -16.11 -10.43
CA GLY A 153 -4.76 -15.36 -9.48
C GLY A 153 -5.23 -16.17 -8.26
N ARG A 154 -4.71 -17.38 -8.04
CA ARG A 154 -5.03 -18.22 -6.88
C ARG A 154 -3.78 -18.44 -6.04
N ASP A 155 -3.95 -18.49 -4.72
CA ASP A 155 -2.89 -18.91 -3.80
C ASP A 155 -2.29 -20.24 -4.27
N TYR A 156 -0.97 -20.39 -4.18
CA TYR A 156 -0.26 -21.53 -4.74
C TYR A 156 0.66 -22.22 -3.71
N ILE A 157 1.68 -21.51 -3.25
CA ILE A 157 2.57 -21.97 -2.17
C ILE A 157 2.98 -20.77 -1.29
N SER A 158 3.07 -20.96 0.02
CA SER A 158 3.44 -19.90 0.95
C SER A 158 4.36 -20.40 2.06
N LEU A 159 5.39 -19.62 2.38
CA LEU A 159 6.19 -19.82 3.58
C LEU A 159 5.33 -19.47 4.81
N ASN A 160 5.26 -20.40 5.75
CA ASN A 160 4.46 -20.23 6.97
C ASN A 160 5.11 -19.21 7.92
N GLN A 161 4.34 -18.76 8.90
CA GLN A 161 4.82 -17.75 9.89
C GLN A 161 6.03 -18.21 10.70
N ASP A 162 6.28 -19.52 10.79
CA ASP A 162 7.47 -20.07 11.43
C ASP A 162 8.76 -19.87 10.61
N LEU A 163 8.64 -19.37 9.37
CA LEU A 163 9.69 -19.17 8.39
C LEU A 163 10.51 -20.44 8.09
N ARG A 164 9.89 -21.61 8.27
CA ARG A 164 10.55 -22.92 8.11
C ARG A 164 9.74 -23.87 7.27
N THR A 165 8.42 -23.87 7.45
CA THR A 165 7.52 -24.80 6.78
C THR A 165 6.73 -24.11 5.68
N TRP A 166 6.24 -24.91 4.73
CA TRP A 166 5.51 -24.42 3.57
C TRP A 166 4.09 -24.97 3.55
N THR A 167 3.14 -24.13 3.15
CA THR A 167 1.78 -24.54 2.80
C THR A 167 1.64 -24.53 1.28
N ALA A 168 1.17 -25.62 0.70
CA ALA A 168 0.98 -25.80 -0.75
C ALA A 168 -0.45 -26.28 -1.03
N VAL A 169 -1.13 -25.65 -2.00
CA VAL A 169 -2.59 -25.80 -2.15
C VAL A 169 -3.04 -27.01 -2.96
N ASP A 170 -2.24 -27.44 -3.95
CA ASP A 170 -2.59 -28.49 -4.90
C ASP A 170 -1.42 -29.48 -5.11
N ARG A 171 -1.65 -30.52 -5.93
CA ARG A 171 -0.65 -31.58 -6.15
C ARG A 171 0.63 -31.08 -6.81
N VAL A 172 0.57 -30.09 -7.69
CA VAL A 172 1.78 -29.54 -8.34
C VAL A 172 2.52 -28.65 -7.36
N ALA A 173 1.81 -27.82 -6.58
CA ALA A 173 2.40 -27.04 -5.49
C ALA A 173 3.11 -27.94 -4.47
N GLN A 174 2.58 -29.13 -4.20
CA GLN A 174 3.21 -30.12 -3.31
C GLN A 174 4.51 -30.69 -3.88
N ILE A 175 4.63 -30.86 -5.21
CA ILE A 175 5.89 -31.25 -5.85
C ILE A 175 6.92 -30.15 -5.66
N ILE A 176 6.55 -28.90 -5.96
CA ILE A 176 7.45 -27.74 -5.79
C ILE A 176 7.85 -27.55 -4.32
N ARG A 177 6.93 -27.80 -3.38
CA ARG A 177 7.25 -27.79 -1.95
C ARG A 177 8.42 -28.71 -1.62
N LEU A 178 8.40 -29.95 -2.12
CA LEU A 178 9.47 -30.91 -1.88
C LEU A 178 10.80 -30.46 -2.48
N GLU A 179 10.78 -29.84 -3.66
CA GLU A 179 11.98 -29.25 -4.28
C GLU A 179 12.54 -28.10 -3.42
N LEU A 180 11.69 -27.19 -2.93
CA LEU A 180 12.08 -26.10 -2.05
C LEU A 180 12.66 -26.60 -0.72
N GLU A 181 12.04 -27.63 -0.13
CA GLU A 181 12.50 -28.27 1.11
C GLU A 181 13.85 -28.96 0.91
N GLN A 182 14.03 -29.70 -0.19
CA GLN A 182 15.30 -30.34 -0.53
C GLN A 182 16.43 -29.32 -0.77
N ALA A 183 16.10 -28.19 -1.38
CA ALA A 183 17.04 -27.10 -1.63
C ALA A 183 17.32 -26.22 -0.39
N GLY A 184 16.59 -26.40 0.71
CA GLY A 184 16.74 -25.58 1.92
C GLY A 184 16.29 -24.13 1.74
N GLU A 185 15.39 -23.85 0.80
CA GLU A 185 15.01 -22.48 0.41
C GLU A 185 14.37 -21.69 1.56
N ALA A 186 13.70 -22.36 2.50
CA ALA A 186 13.13 -21.70 3.68
C ALA A 186 14.20 -20.95 4.50
N GLU A 187 15.39 -21.52 4.67
CA GLU A 187 16.48 -20.88 5.43
C GLU A 187 16.99 -19.63 4.72
N ARG A 188 17.08 -19.67 3.38
CA ARG A 188 17.50 -18.52 2.56
C ARG A 188 16.50 -17.37 2.66
N TYR A 189 15.19 -17.64 2.54
CA TYR A 189 14.17 -16.61 2.71
C TYR A 189 14.13 -16.09 4.14
N ARG A 190 14.25 -16.97 5.14
CA ARG A 190 14.31 -16.58 6.54
C ARG A 190 15.48 -15.62 6.82
N ALA A 191 16.67 -15.91 6.30
CA ALA A 191 17.83 -15.03 6.46
C ALA A 191 17.60 -13.63 5.86
N TYR A 192 16.93 -13.55 4.72
CA TYR A 192 16.53 -12.26 4.12
C TYR A 192 15.48 -11.53 4.97
N LEU A 193 14.43 -12.24 5.40
CA LEU A 193 13.28 -11.69 6.13
C LEU A 193 13.62 -11.24 7.55
N GLU A 194 14.51 -11.96 8.24
CA GLU A 194 15.03 -11.64 9.57
C GLU A 194 16.22 -10.65 9.53
N GLY A 195 16.76 -10.34 8.35
CA GLY A 195 17.96 -9.52 8.15
C GLY A 195 17.73 -8.34 7.21
N GLU A 196 18.14 -8.51 5.94
CA GLU A 196 18.16 -7.43 4.94
C GLU A 196 16.81 -6.71 4.79
N CYS A 197 15.68 -7.42 4.89
CA CYS A 197 14.35 -6.79 4.81
C CYS A 197 14.14 -5.76 5.93
N ILE A 198 14.46 -6.12 7.17
CA ILE A 198 14.31 -5.26 8.34
C ILE A 198 15.28 -4.08 8.26
N GLU A 199 16.54 -4.35 7.92
CA GLU A 199 17.57 -3.32 7.77
C GLU A 199 17.16 -2.27 6.73
N ARG A 200 16.68 -2.71 5.56
CA ARG A 200 16.18 -1.82 4.51
C ARG A 200 15.00 -1.00 4.98
N LEU A 201 14.01 -1.64 5.63
CA LEU A 201 12.83 -0.93 6.12
C LEU A 201 13.22 0.15 7.13
N CYS A 202 14.05 -0.16 8.12
CA CYS A 202 14.54 0.83 9.10
C CYS A 202 15.26 2.00 8.40
N ARG A 203 16.16 1.71 7.45
CA ARG A 203 16.85 2.76 6.67
C ARG A 203 15.90 3.65 5.89
N TYR A 204 14.88 3.07 5.25
CA TYR A 204 13.88 3.83 4.50
C TYR A 204 13.01 4.71 5.39
N LEU A 205 12.64 4.22 6.58
CA LEU A 205 11.91 5.00 7.56
C LEU A 205 12.74 6.18 8.07
N GLU A 206 14.01 5.98 8.40
CA GLU A 206 14.94 7.05 8.82
C GLU A 206 15.12 8.12 7.73
N ASN A 207 15.28 7.68 6.48
CA ASN A 207 15.35 8.59 5.32
C ASN A 207 14.04 9.36 5.15
N GLY A 208 12.89 8.70 5.30
CA GLY A 208 11.55 9.28 5.20
C GLY A 208 11.26 10.31 6.30
N THR A 209 11.60 10.00 7.56
CA THR A 209 11.43 10.94 8.70
C THR A 209 12.29 12.18 8.54
N THR A 210 13.49 12.05 7.98
CA THR A 210 14.35 13.20 7.67
C THR A 210 13.71 14.11 6.62
N ASN A 211 12.84 13.59 5.74
CA ASN A 211 12.08 14.39 4.78
C ASN A 211 10.84 15.07 5.38
N LEU A 212 10.20 14.48 6.41
CA LEU A 212 9.12 15.15 7.16
C LEU A 212 9.62 16.40 7.90
N HIS A 213 10.90 16.47 8.26
CA HIS A 213 11.52 17.67 8.80
C HIS A 213 11.90 18.72 7.73
N ALA A 214 11.80 18.39 6.44
CA ALA A 214 12.09 19.30 5.33
C ALA A 214 10.82 20.01 4.76
N GLN A 215 9.62 19.64 5.20
CA GLN A 215 8.41 20.42 4.97
C GLN A 215 7.54 20.49 6.22
N PRO A 216 7.35 21.66 6.85
CA PRO A 216 6.21 21.81 7.75
C PRO A 216 4.93 21.58 6.94
N PRO A 217 3.91 20.90 7.48
CA PRO A 217 2.61 20.88 6.83
C PRO A 217 2.18 22.33 6.63
N GLN A 218 1.79 22.70 5.41
CA GLN A 218 1.01 23.91 5.18
C GLN A 218 -0.31 23.73 5.91
N SER A 219 -0.29 24.01 7.21
CA SER A 219 -1.49 24.27 7.98
C SER A 219 -2.03 25.59 7.44
N PHE A 220 -3.00 25.51 6.53
CA PHE A 220 -3.85 26.64 6.26
C PHE A 220 -4.46 27.05 7.61
N PRO A 221 -4.16 28.25 8.13
CA PRO A 221 -4.68 28.63 9.44
C PRO A 221 -6.20 28.69 9.33
N ILE A 222 -6.88 27.98 10.23
CA ILE A 222 -8.36 27.92 10.38
C ILE A 222 -8.99 29.34 10.34
N MET A 223 -8.19 30.37 10.65
CA MET A 223 -8.52 31.78 10.55
C MET A 223 -9.03 32.25 9.16
N THR A 224 -8.56 31.68 8.04
CA THR A 224 -9.03 32.10 6.71
C THR A 224 -10.43 31.59 6.37
N MET A 225 -10.80 30.40 6.88
CA MET A 225 -12.14 29.83 6.71
C MET A 225 -13.20 30.60 7.52
N VAL A 226 -12.86 31.05 8.74
CA VAL A 226 -13.76 31.85 9.57
C VAL A 226 -14.02 33.23 8.95
N GLY A 227 -13.01 33.84 8.32
CA GLY A 227 -13.13 35.12 7.63
C GLY A 227 -14.06 35.08 6.42
N ALA A 228 -14.00 34.02 5.61
CA ALA A 228 -14.88 33.84 4.45
C ALA A 228 -16.35 33.62 4.85
N VAL A 229 -16.60 32.86 5.92
CA VAL A 229 -17.95 32.60 6.42
C VAL A 229 -18.57 33.85 7.06
N LEU A 230 -17.78 34.63 7.83
CA LEU A 230 -18.26 35.89 8.40
C LEU A 230 -18.55 36.94 7.32
N GLY A 231 -17.71 37.02 6.27
CA GLY A 231 -17.93 37.91 5.13
C GLY A 231 -19.24 37.62 4.39
N ALA A 232 -19.54 36.34 4.14
CA ALA A 232 -20.78 35.93 3.48
C ALA A 232 -22.04 36.25 4.29
N VAL A 233 -22.01 36.10 5.62
CA VAL A 233 -23.15 36.40 6.51
C VAL A 233 -23.45 37.91 6.57
N VAL A 234 -22.42 38.76 6.58
CA VAL A 234 -22.59 40.22 6.56
C VAL A 234 -23.21 40.67 5.23
N ILE A 235 -22.74 40.13 4.11
CA ILE A 235 -23.29 40.46 2.78
C ILE A 235 -24.76 40.04 2.69
N LEU A 236 -25.12 38.84 3.15
CA LEU A 236 -26.51 38.39 3.13
C LEU A 236 -27.42 39.28 4.00
N GLY A 237 -26.92 39.72 5.16
CA GLY A 237 -27.61 40.66 6.05
C GLY A 237 -27.89 42.02 5.39
N PHE A 238 -26.92 42.56 4.64
CA PHE A 238 -27.10 43.81 3.88
C PHE A 238 -28.14 43.67 2.76
N ILE A 239 -28.13 42.55 2.02
CA ILE A 239 -29.10 42.30 0.94
C ILE A 239 -30.52 42.17 1.52
N ILE A 240 -30.68 41.42 2.61
CA ILE A 240 -31.98 41.25 3.27
C ILE A 240 -32.49 42.59 3.85
N GLY A 241 -31.60 43.39 4.45
CA GLY A 241 -31.94 44.74 4.94
C GLY A 241 -32.36 45.70 3.82
N ALA A 242 -31.64 45.69 2.69
CA ALA A 242 -31.98 46.51 1.53
C ALA A 242 -33.32 46.11 0.92
N VAL A 243 -33.61 44.81 0.81
CA VAL A 243 -34.90 44.30 0.31
C VAL A 243 -36.05 44.68 1.25
N MET A 244 -35.85 44.60 2.58
CA MET A 244 -36.87 45.02 3.55
C MET A 244 -37.14 46.53 3.51
N MET A 245 -36.10 47.36 3.38
CA MET A 245 -36.26 48.82 3.24
C MET A 245 -36.93 49.20 1.92
N TRP A 246 -36.59 48.52 0.83
CA TRP A 246 -37.25 48.71 -0.46
C TRP A 246 -38.74 48.36 -0.40
N LYS A 247 -39.08 47.24 0.25
CA LYS A 247 -40.47 46.82 0.44
C LYS A 247 -41.26 47.81 1.31
N ARG A 248 -40.65 48.34 2.39
CA ARG A 248 -41.27 49.36 3.27
C ARG A 248 -41.52 50.71 2.58
N LYS A 249 -40.76 51.05 1.54
CA LYS A 249 -40.93 52.31 0.79
C LYS A 249 -41.99 52.21 -0.32
N ASN A 250 -42.33 50.98 -0.74
CA ASN A 250 -43.28 50.68 -1.81
C ASN A 250 -44.61 50.06 -1.30
N THR A 251 -44.92 50.20 -0.01
CA THR A 251 -46.25 49.93 0.58
C THR A 251 -46.68 51.14 1.39
#